data_AF-S6VIU5-F1
#
_entry.id   AF-S6VIU5-F1
#
_cell.length_a   1.000
_cell.length_b   1.000
_cell.length_c   1.000
_cell.angle_alpha   90.00
_cell.angle_beta   90.00
_cell.angle_gamma   90.00
#
_symmetry.space_group_name_H-M   'P 1'
#
loop_
_entity.id
_entity.type
_entity.pdbx_description
1 polymer ?
#
loop_
_entity_poly.entity_id
_entity_poly.type
_entity_poly.pdbx_seq_one_letter_code
_entity_poly.pdbx_strand_id
1 'polypeptide(L)'
;TAQSDALVAMAQGIYGELGRTLTIEGSGGAADSSLSASVGTPTLDGFGIVGGNIHTPEEYAEVGSVAPRIYLLSRMIMKLSGQP
;
A
#
# COMPACT_ATOMS: atom_id res chain seq x y z
N THR A 1 0.63 -14.21 3.97
CA THR A 1 0.17 -15.03 5.12
C THR A 1 -1.26 -14.67 5.40
N ALA A 2 -2.02 -15.47 6.14
CA ALA A 2 -3.43 -15.16 6.44
C ALA A 2 -3.61 -13.77 7.08
N GLN A 3 -2.66 -13.34 7.93
CA GLN A 3 -2.67 -12.01 8.53
C GLN A 3 -2.39 -10.90 7.51
N SER A 4 -1.43 -11.08 6.59
CA SER A 4 -1.22 -10.13 5.49
C SER A 4 -2.43 -10.08 4.55
N ASP A 5 -3.09 -11.21 4.29
CA ASP A 5 -4.28 -11.28 3.44
C ASP A 5 -5.46 -10.51 4.10
N ALA A 6 -5.55 -10.53 5.43
CA ALA A 6 -6.50 -9.70 6.17
C ALA A 6 -6.20 -8.20 6.04
N LEU A 7 -4.92 -7.80 6.05
CA LEU A 7 -4.53 -6.41 5.77
C LEU A 7 -4.88 -6.00 4.34
N VAL A 8 -4.68 -6.89 3.36
CA VAL A 8 -5.06 -6.65 1.96
C VAL A 8 -6.56 -6.37 1.87
N ALA A 9 -7.38 -7.25 2.44
CA ALA A 9 -8.84 -7.11 2.40
C ALA A 9 -9.29 -5.79 3.04
N MET A 10 -8.65 -5.38 4.15
CA MET A 10 -8.89 -4.09 4.78
C MET A 10 -8.53 -2.92 3.85
N ALA A 11 -7.35 -2.95 3.23
CA ALA A 11 -6.88 -1.90 2.33
C ALA A 11 -7.79 -1.77 1.09
N GLN A 12 -8.21 -2.90 0.51
CA GLN A 12 -9.15 -2.94 -0.61
C GLN A 12 -10.51 -2.36 -0.23
N GLY A 13 -11.04 -2.72 0.94
CA GLY A 13 -12.29 -2.15 1.46
C GLY A 13 -12.21 -0.64 1.61
N ILE A 14 -11.13 -0.13 2.23
CA ILE A 14 -10.90 1.30 2.43
C ILE A 14 -10.76 2.04 1.09
N TYR A 15 -10.00 1.50 0.14
CA TYR A 15 -9.83 2.15 -1.16
C TYR A 15 -11.13 2.14 -1.99
N GLY A 16 -11.95 1.10 -1.81
CA GLY A 16 -13.29 0.99 -2.36
C GLY A 16 -14.25 2.09 -1.92
N GLU A 17 -14.04 2.70 -0.74
CA GLU A 17 -14.83 3.86 -0.28
C GLU A 17 -14.67 5.07 -1.20
N LEU A 18 -13.57 5.14 -1.96
CA LEU A 18 -13.34 6.16 -2.99
C LEU A 18 -13.92 5.77 -4.36
N GLY A 19 -14.62 4.65 -4.46
CA GLY A 19 -15.06 4.07 -5.73
C GLY A 19 -13.89 3.54 -6.59
N ARG A 20 -12.77 3.17 -5.96
CA ARG A 20 -11.55 2.71 -6.63
C ARG A 20 -11.22 1.26 -6.30
N THR A 21 -10.56 0.58 -7.23
CA THR A 21 -10.05 -0.79 -7.04
C THR A 21 -8.56 -0.75 -6.70
N LEU A 22 -8.17 -1.45 -5.64
CA LEU A 22 -6.76 -1.66 -5.28
C LEU A 22 -6.31 -3.05 -5.73
N THR A 23 -5.34 -3.11 -6.62
CA THR A 23 -4.73 -4.37 -7.09
C THR A 23 -3.58 -4.80 -6.18
N ILE A 24 -3.26 -6.09 -6.24
CA ILE A 24 -2.09 -6.67 -5.57
C ILE A 24 -1.13 -7.09 -6.68
N GLU A 25 0.10 -6.64 -6.59
CA GLU A 25 1.12 -6.92 -7.58
C GLU A 25 2.45 -7.21 -6.90
N GLY A 26 3.29 -8.01 -7.55
CA GLY A 26 4.67 -8.19 -7.13
C GLY A 26 5.52 -7.04 -7.66
N SER A 27 6.32 -6.41 -6.81
CA SER A 27 7.22 -5.32 -7.22
C SER A 27 8.44 -5.79 -8.03
N GLY A 28 8.79 -7.08 -7.94
CA GLY A 28 10.01 -7.65 -8.53
C GLY A 28 11.31 -7.26 -7.81
N GLY A 29 11.23 -6.43 -6.76
CA GLY A 29 12.36 -5.94 -5.97
C GLY A 29 12.16 -6.14 -4.46
N ALA A 30 12.93 -5.42 -3.66
CA ALA A 30 12.84 -5.41 -2.20
C ALA A 30 12.72 -3.98 -1.68
N ALA A 31 12.15 -3.84 -0.48
CA ALA A 31 12.01 -2.57 0.24
C ALA A 31 12.12 -2.83 1.75
N ASP A 32 12.07 -1.77 2.58
CA ASP A 32 12.10 -1.89 4.05
C ASP A 32 10.97 -2.80 4.58
N SER A 33 9.85 -2.84 3.86
CA SER A 33 8.74 -3.78 4.09
C SER A 33 9.23 -5.23 4.15
N SER A 34 10.21 -5.61 3.34
CA SER A 34 10.77 -6.96 3.27
C SER A 34 11.48 -7.34 4.58
N LEU A 35 12.12 -6.38 5.25
CA LEU A 35 12.77 -6.62 6.55
C LEU A 35 11.72 -6.92 7.62
N SER A 36 10.66 -6.10 7.71
CA SER A 36 9.57 -6.35 8.66
C SER A 36 8.85 -7.67 8.41
N ALA A 37 8.63 -8.02 7.14
CA ALA A 37 8.02 -9.30 6.76
C ALA A 37 8.91 -10.49 7.13
N SER A 38 10.24 -10.36 7.00
CA SER A 38 11.20 -11.45 7.28
C SER A 38 11.20 -11.93 8.73
N VAL A 39 10.81 -11.04 9.67
CA VAL A 39 10.67 -11.39 11.10
C VAL A 39 9.25 -11.85 11.46
N GLY A 40 8.39 -12.10 10.47
CA GLY A 40 7.04 -12.63 10.66
C GLY A 40 5.97 -11.59 10.96
N THR A 41 6.29 -10.29 10.92
CA THR A 41 5.28 -9.23 11.06
C THR A 41 4.35 -9.23 9.85
N PRO A 42 3.02 -9.19 10.03
CA PRO A 42 2.09 -8.99 8.92
C PRO A 42 2.34 -7.63 8.26
N THR A 43 2.85 -7.66 7.03
CA THR A 43 3.28 -6.45 6.31
C THR A 43 2.58 -6.37 4.96
N LEU A 44 2.24 -5.14 4.58
CA LEU A 44 1.92 -4.73 3.21
C LEU A 44 2.94 -3.68 2.75
N ASP A 45 3.17 -3.64 1.44
CA ASP A 45 4.00 -2.65 0.76
C ASP A 45 3.17 -1.92 -0.32
N GLY A 46 3.73 -0.91 -0.97
CA GLY A 46 3.13 -0.27 -2.13
C GLY A 46 2.09 0.79 -1.80
N PHE A 47 2.22 1.47 -0.65
CA PHE A 47 1.38 2.62 -0.28
C PHE A 47 1.78 3.93 -0.97
N GLY A 48 2.90 3.92 -1.69
CA GLY A 48 3.38 5.07 -2.47
C GLY A 48 2.41 5.53 -3.55
N ILE A 49 2.69 6.72 -4.09
CA ILE A 49 1.98 7.27 -5.24
C ILE A 49 2.27 6.44 -6.49
N VAL A 50 1.32 6.46 -7.44
CA VAL A 50 1.50 5.76 -8.72
C VAL A 50 2.47 6.57 -9.57
N GLY A 51 3.36 5.88 -10.28
CA GLY A 51 4.42 6.46 -11.08
C GLY A 51 5.19 5.39 -11.84
N GLY A 52 6.26 5.79 -12.52
CA GLY A 52 7.07 4.88 -13.31
C GLY A 52 8.42 5.48 -13.69
N ASN A 53 9.19 4.70 -14.47
CA ASN A 53 10.58 5.01 -14.84
C ASN A 53 11.48 5.28 -13.63
N ILE A 54 11.27 4.52 -12.56
CA ILE A 54 11.99 4.67 -11.30
C ILE A 54 13.50 4.56 -11.57
N HIS A 55 14.28 5.49 -11.01
CA HIS A 55 15.73 5.60 -11.19
C HIS A 55 16.19 6.05 -12.59
N THR A 56 15.35 6.75 -13.35
CA THR A 56 15.77 7.42 -14.59
C THR A 56 15.44 8.93 -14.55
N PRO A 57 16.05 9.77 -15.42
CA PRO A 57 15.66 11.17 -15.55
C PRO A 57 14.19 11.39 -15.95
N GLU A 58 13.55 10.38 -16.52
CA GLU A 58 12.14 10.35 -16.94
C GLU A 58 11.22 9.78 -15.86
N GLU A 59 11.71 9.60 -14.63
CA GLU A 59 10.91 9.23 -13.47
C GLU A 59 9.75 10.20 -13.29
N TYR A 60 8.55 9.67 -13.07
CA TYR A 60 7.35 10.47 -12.92
C TYR A 60 6.40 9.91 -11.88
N ALA A 61 5.53 10.79 -11.41
CA ALA A 61 4.40 10.43 -10.56
C ALA A 61 3.08 10.92 -11.18
N GLU A 62 2.04 10.12 -11.05
CA GLU A 62 0.68 10.50 -11.37
C GLU A 62 0.12 11.38 -10.25
N VAL A 63 0.01 12.68 -10.49
CA VAL A 63 -0.49 13.66 -9.50
C VAL A 63 -1.88 13.28 -8.95
N GLY A 64 -2.75 12.73 -9.82
CA GLY A 64 -4.08 12.27 -9.42
C GLY A 64 -4.09 11.09 -8.43
N SER A 65 -2.96 10.41 -8.24
CA SER A 65 -2.83 9.30 -7.29
C SER A 65 -2.47 9.74 -5.87
N VAL A 66 -1.98 10.98 -5.70
CA VAL A 66 -1.45 11.49 -4.42
C VAL A 66 -2.52 11.45 -3.32
N ALA A 67 -3.65 12.14 -3.53
CA ALA A 67 -4.70 12.22 -2.52
C ALA A 67 -5.35 10.85 -2.20
N PRO A 68 -5.71 10.00 -3.19
CA PRO A 68 -6.22 8.65 -2.91
C PRO A 68 -5.25 7.76 -2.12
N ARG A 69 -3.94 7.84 -2.39
CA ARG A 69 -2.92 7.04 -1.68
C ARG A 69 -2.69 7.53 -0.25
N ILE A 70 -2.66 8.84 -0.04
CA ILE A 70 -2.62 9.41 1.32
C ILE A 70 -3.86 9.01 2.11
N TYR A 71 -5.06 9.09 1.51
CA TYR A 71 -6.30 8.64 2.15
C TYR A 71 -6.21 7.17 2.59
N LEU A 72 -5.77 6.29 1.70
CA LEU A 72 -5.60 4.87 1.99
C LEU A 72 -4.65 4.65 3.18
N LEU A 73 -3.47 5.28 3.17
CA LEU A 73 -2.50 5.16 4.26
C LEU A 73 -3.06 5.65 5.60
N SER A 74 -3.61 6.87 5.63
CA SER A 74 -4.16 7.45 6.85
C SER A 74 -5.32 6.61 7.41
N ARG A 75 -6.21 6.11 6.56
CA ARG A 75 -7.34 5.27 6.96
C ARG A 75 -6.92 3.89 7.46
N MET A 76 -5.87 3.29 6.88
CA MET A 76 -5.28 2.06 7.40
C MET A 76 -4.71 2.26 8.80
N ILE A 77 -3.93 3.34 9.01
CA ILE A 77 -3.39 3.68 10.34
C ILE A 77 -4.52 3.84 11.35
N MET A 78 -5.54 4.65 11.04
CA MET A 78 -6.70 4.88 11.92
C MET A 78 -7.43 3.58 12.26
N LYS A 79 -7.65 2.70 11.28
CA LYS A 79 -8.35 1.44 11.48
C LYS A 79 -7.53 0.49 12.37
N LEU A 80 -6.23 0.39 12.13
CA LEU A 80 -5.33 -0.47 12.91
C LEU A 80 -5.12 0.05 14.33
N SER A 81 -5.02 1.37 14.52
CA SER A 81 -4.87 1.97 15.86
C SER A 81 -6.12 1.88 16.72
N GLY A 82 -7.29 1.69 16.09
CA GLY A 82 -8.58 1.53 16.78
C GLY A 82 -8.94 0.08 17.10
N GLN A 83 -8.12 -0.89 16.70
CA GLN A 83 -8.32 -2.29 17.05
C GLN A 83 -7.64 -2.59 18.40
N PRO A 84 -8.34 -3.22 19.36
CA PRO A 84 -7.74 -3.64 20.62
C PRO A 84 -6.72 -4.77 20.44
#